data_AF-A0A7X9H6U3-F1
#
_entry.id   AF-A0A7X9H6U3-F1
#
_cell.length_a   1.000
_cell.length_b   1.000
_cell.length_c   1.000
_cell.angle_alpha   90.00
_cell.angle_beta   90.00
_cell.angle_gamma   90.00
#
_symmetry.space_group_name_H-M   'P 1'
#
loop_
_entity.id
_entity.type
_entity.pdbx_description
1 polymer ?
#
loop_
_entity_poly.entity_id
_entity_poly.type
_entity_poly.pdbx_seq_one_letter_code
_entity_poly.pdbx_strand_id
1 'polypeptide(L)' 'MAFLKILMFFLLFTGVVVVFAAKPIVRKFGLNERTKCNLKNEMTREEIENYKFAKAVLSIKMIGMLIELPGLILLFVIYR' A
#
# COMPACT_ATOMS: atom_id res chain seq x y z
N MET A 1 -20.88 -10.67 -17.86
CA MET A 1 -20.93 -9.27 -17.36
C MET A 1 -20.98 -9.15 -15.83
N ALA A 2 -21.86 -9.88 -15.12
CA ALA A 2 -21.93 -9.81 -13.65
C ALA A 2 -20.60 -10.17 -12.95
N PHE A 3 -19.93 -11.23 -13.42
CA PHE A 3 -18.63 -11.65 -12.89
C PHE A 3 -17.56 -10.54 -12.94
N LEU A 4 -17.39 -9.86 -14.08
CA LEU A 4 -16.40 -8.78 -14.21
C LEU A 4 -16.71 -7.59 -13.28
N LYS A 5 -17.99 -7.28 -13.07
CA LYS A 5 -18.41 -6.24 -12.12
C LYS A 5 -18.06 -6.59 -10.69
N ILE A 6 -18.29 -7.84 -10.28
CA ILE A 6 -17.92 -8.32 -8.94
C ILE A 6 -16.40 -8.25 -8.76
N LEU A 7 -15.64 -8.71 -9.76
CA LEU A 7 -14.17 -8.66 -9.72
C LEU A 7 -13.65 -7.22 -9.66
N MET A 8 -14.23 -6.30 -10.43
CA MET A 8 -13.92 -4.88 -10.40
C MET A 8 -14.12 -4.30 -8.99
N PHE A 9 -15.31 -4.51 -8.40
CA PHE A 9 -15.58 -4.03 -7.04
C PHE A 9 -14.64 -4.64 -6.01
N PHE A 10 -14.32 -5.92 -6.15
CA PHE A 10 -13.40 -6.60 -5.25
C PHE A 10 -12.00 -5.98 -5.29
N LEU A 11 -11.44 -5.76 -6.49
CA LEU A 11 -10.12 -5.14 -6.66
C LEU A 11 -10.07 -3.69 -6.15
N LEU A 12 -11.10 -2.89 -6.45
CA LEU A 12 -11.19 -1.52 -5.96
C LEU A 12 -11.28 -1.48 -4.43
N PHE A 13 -12.20 -2.25 -3.86
CA PHE A 13 -12.42 -2.27 -2.43
C PHE A 13 -11.20 -2.77 -1.66
N THR A 14 -10.59 -3.88 -2.11
CA THR A 14 -9.41 -4.45 -1.47
C THR A 14 -8.20 -3.52 -1.55
N GLY A 15 -7.96 -2.87 -2.70
CA GLY A 15 -6.89 -1.89 -2.86
C GLY A 15 -7.02 -0.73 -1.86
N VAL A 16 -8.22 -0.14 -1.77
CA VAL A 16 -8.53 0.92 -0.81
C VAL A 16 -8.32 0.45 0.64
N VAL A 17 -8.84 -0.72 1.00
CA VAL A 17 -8.65 -1.28 2.35
C VAL A 17 -7.17 -1.42 2.69
N VAL A 18 -6.33 -1.90 1.78
CA VAL A 18 -4.87 -2.03 1.99
C VAL A 18 -4.21 -0.65 2.19
N VAL A 19 -4.59 0.37 1.40
CA VAL A 19 -4.04 1.73 1.52
C VAL A 19 -4.39 2.37 2.87
N PHE A 20 -5.61 2.16 3.36
CA PHE A 20 -6.06 2.66 4.67
C PHE A 20 -5.44 1.86 5.83
N ALA A 21 -5.34 0.54 5.68
CA ALA A 21 -4.75 -0.35 6.68
C ALA A 21 -3.21 -0.34 6.69
N ALA A 22 -2.55 0.45 5.83
CA ALA A 22 -1.09 0.45 5.71
C ALA A 22 -0.36 0.72 7.04
N LYS A 23 -0.82 1.71 7.84
CA LYS A 23 -0.24 2.01 9.16
C LYS A 23 -0.35 0.83 10.14
N PRO A 24 -1.55 0.27 10.40
CA PRO A 24 -1.67 -0.89 11.30
C PRO A 24 -0.97 -2.13 10.76
N ILE A 25 -0.92 -2.37 9.43
CA ILE A 25 -0.16 -3.47 8.82
C ILE A 25 1.32 -3.33 9.15
N VAL A 26 1.92 -2.17 8.92
CA VAL A 26 3.35 -1.95 9.22
C VAL A 26 3.66 -2.12 10.69
N ARG A 27 2.80 -1.62 11.59
CA ARG A 27 2.97 -1.80 13.05
C ARG A 27 2.86 -3.27 13.46
N LYS A 28 1.85 -3.98 12.97
CA LYS A 28 1.57 -5.37 13.36
C LYS A 28 2.66 -6.35 12.89
N PHE A 29 3.24 -6.10 11.72
CA PHE A 29 4.23 -6.99 11.10
C PHE A 29 5.68 -6.51 11.25
N GLY A 30 5.95 -5.39 11.95
CA GLY A 30 7.31 -4.88 12.15
C GLY A 30 8.04 -4.56 10.85
N LEU A 31 7.32 -4.12 9.81
CA LEU A 31 7.89 -3.93 8.46
C LEU A 31 8.95 -2.81 8.41
N ASN A 32 8.91 -1.90 9.37
CA ASN A 32 9.92 -0.87 9.58
C ASN A 32 11.31 -1.46 9.89
N GLU A 33 11.40 -2.57 10.63
CA GLU A 33 12.67 -3.20 11.01
C GLU A 33 13.43 -3.76 9.80
N ARG A 34 12.68 -4.29 8.82
CA ARG A 34 13.23 -4.86 7.58
C ARG A 34 13.58 -3.80 6.53
N THR A 35 13.20 -2.54 6.77
CA THR A 35 13.40 -1.46 5.83
C THR A 35 14.84 -0.93 5.92
N LYS A 36 15.60 -1.05 4.83
CA LYS A 36 16.97 -0.53 4.73
C LYS A 36 16.96 1.01 4.72
N CYS A 37 17.81 1.61 5.54
CA CYS A 37 18.12 3.04 5.53
C CYS A 37 19.59 3.22 5.19
N ASN A 38 19.87 3.87 4.05
CA ASN A 38 21.22 4.13 3.57
C ASN A 38 21.80 5.44 4.15
N LEU A 39 20.97 6.25 4.82
CA LEU A 39 21.30 7.58 5.36
C LEU A 39 21.67 7.52 6.86
N LYS A 40 22.15 6.37 7.33
CA LYS A 40 22.37 6.10 8.77
C LYS A 40 23.34 7.05 9.47
N ASN A 41 24.23 7.71 8.72
CA ASN A 41 25.26 8.58 9.27
C ASN A 41 24.86 10.07 9.29
N GLU A 42 23.74 10.43 8.64
CA GLU A 42 23.28 11.81 8.49
C GLU A 42 22.04 12.12 9.35
N MET A 43 21.46 11.10 9.98
CA MET A 43 20.19 11.20 10.70
C MET A 43 20.36 10.68 12.13
N THR A 44 19.66 11.29 13.08
CA THR A 44 19.55 10.78 14.44
C THR A 44 18.80 9.44 14.47
N ARG A 45 18.94 8.68 15.56
CA ARG A 45 18.28 7.37 15.70
C ARG A 45 16.76 7.46 15.55
N GLU A 46 16.16 8.49 16.14
CA GLU A 46 14.71 8.71 16.09
C GLU A 46 14.24 9.03 14.66
N GLU A 47 14.97 9.88 13.94
CA GLU A 47 14.66 10.20 12.55
C GLU A 47 14.79 8.98 11.64
N ILE A 48 15.76 8.09 11.89
CA ILE A 48 15.93 6.84 11.14
C ILE A 48 14.72 5.91 11.36
N GLU A 49 14.22 5.79 12.59
CA GLU A 49 13.05 4.96 12.88
C GLU A 49 11.79 5.51 12.22
N ASN A 50 11.56 6.83 12.34
CA ASN A 50 10.43 7.49 11.69
C ASN A 50 10.48 7.36 10.16
N TYR A 51 11.67 7.54 9.56
CA TYR A 51 11.86 7.36 8.12
C TYR A 51 11.56 5.93 7.68
N LYS A 52 12.10 4.92 8.37
CA LYS A 52 11.84 3.51 8.05
C LYS A 52 10.37 3.17 8.16
N PHE A 53 9.70 3.66 9.21
CA PHE A 53 8.26 3.46 9.39
C PHE A 53 7.47 4.11 8.24
N ALA A 54 7.75 5.38 7.93
CA ALA A 54 7.09 6.08 6.83
C ALA A 54 7.31 5.38 5.48
N LYS A 55 8.54 4.94 5.20
CA LYS A 55 8.89 4.21 3.98
C LYS A 55 8.19 2.86 3.88
N ALA A 56 8.09 2.13 4.98
CA ALA A 56 7.33 0.87 5.04
C ALA A 56 5.82 1.11 4.84
N VAL A 57 5.26 2.22 5.36
CA VAL A 57 3.86 2.58 5.13
C VAL A 57 3.63 2.92 3.67
N LEU A 58 4.53 3.69 3.06
CA LEU A 58 4.45 4.03 1.64
C LEU A 58 4.53 2.78 0.76
N SER A 59 5.40 1.82 1.06
CA SER A 59 5.48 0.58 0.26
C SER A 59 4.17 -0.22 0.30
N ILE A 60 3.53 -0.35 1.47
CA ILE A 60 2.22 -1.01 1.58
C ILE A 60 1.13 -0.23 0.83
N LYS A 61 1.15 1.11 0.89
CA LYS A 61 0.23 1.94 0.10
C LYS A 61 0.41 1.74 -1.40
N MET A 62 1.65 1.65 -1.87
CA MET A 62 1.95 1.38 -3.29
C MET A 62 1.43 0.00 -3.72
N ILE A 63 1.52 -1.01 -2.86
CA ILE A 63 0.92 -2.33 -3.12
C ILE A 63 -0.61 -2.22 -3.22
N GLY A 64 -1.25 -1.50 -2.29
CA GLY A 64 -2.69 -1.28 -2.33
C GLY A 64 -3.15 -0.57 -3.61
N MET A 65 -2.43 0.48 -4.03
CA MET A 65 -2.67 1.17 -5.30
C MET A 65 -2.47 0.25 -6.51
N LEU A 66 -1.48 -0.63 -6.48
CA LEU A 66 -1.24 -1.61 -7.56
C LEU A 66 -2.38 -2.63 -7.69
N ILE A 67 -3.00 -3.02 -6.56
CA ILE A 67 -4.17 -3.89 -6.54
C ILE A 67 -5.41 -3.14 -7.07
N GLU A 68 -5.55 -1.86 -6.74
CA GLU A 68 -6.69 -1.02 -7.15
C GLU A 68 -6.67 -0.73 -8.67
N LEU A 69 -5.49 -0.55 -9.25
CA LEU A 69 -5.28 -0.19 -10.66
C LEU A 69 -5.99 -1.11 -11.68
N PRO A 70 -5.89 -2.45 -11.63
CA PRO A 70 -6.66 -3.31 -12.53
C PRO A 70 -8.18 -3.20 -12.29
N GLY A 71 -8.62 -2.89 -11.07
CA GLY A 71 -10.03 -2.57 -10.78
C GLY A 71 -10.49 -1.31 -11.50
N LEU A 72 -9.65 -0.26 -11.53
CA LEU A 72 -9.93 0.97 -12.28
C LEU A 72 -9.97 0.70 -13.79
N ILE A 73 -9.04 -0.10 -14.33
CA ILE A 73 -9.06 -0.51 -15.75
C ILE A 73 -10.37 -1.24 -16.08
N LEU A 74 -10.80 -2.19 -15.24
CA LEU A 74 -12.07 -2.88 -15.43
C LEU A 74 -13.27 -1.93 -15.38
N LEU A 75 -13.25 -0.93 -14.49
CA LEU A 75 -14.28 0.10 -14.42
C LEU A 75 -14.39 0.86 -15.75
N PHE A 76 -13.26 1.31 -16.30
CA PHE A 76 -13.24 1.96 -17.61
C PHE A 76 -13.71 1.04 -18.74
N VAL A 77 -13.37 -0.26 -18.72
CA VAL A 77 -13.78 -1.20 -19.78
C VAL A 77 -15.28 -1.54 -19.71
N ILE A 78 -15.85 -1.65 -18.51
CA ILE A 78 -17.26 -2.03 -18.32
C ILE A 78 -18.22 -0.87 -18.60
N TYR A 79 -17.80 0.36 -18.29
CA TYR A 79 -18.65 1.56 -18.34
C TYR A 79 -18.28 2.55 -19.46
N ARG A 80 -17.36 2.17 -20.34
CA ARG A 80 -17.13 2.84 -21.63
C ARG A 80 -18.19 2.43 -22.64
#